data_AF-A0A437MUM4-F1
#
_entry.id   AF-A0A437MUM4-F1
#
_cell.length_a   1.000
_cell.length_b   1.000
_cell.length_c   1.000
_cell.angle_alpha   90.00
_cell.angle_beta   90.00
_cell.angle_gamma   90.00
#
_symmetry.space_group_name_H-M   'P 1'
#
loop_
_entity.id
_entity.type
_entity.pdbx_description
1 polymer ?
#
loop_
_entity_poly.entity_id
_entity_poly.type
_entity_poly.pdbx_seq_one_letter_code
_entity_poly.pdbx_strand_id
1 'polypeptide(L)'
;MKNDMYIKVIDESWGENGFLGKLRDGVFDRNLFNELYASILKLHYKEGEIIPRNVIGILWFIPTFMYRQKEYLNDTDKNAFDEMREHIEDAIAGILGYP
;
A
#
# COMPACT_ATOMS: atom_id res chain seq x y z
N MET A 1 -4.08 -17.12 9.23
CA MET A 1 -4.86 -17.58 8.06
C MET A 1 -5.45 -16.44 7.23
N LYS A 2 -6.30 -15.54 7.76
CA LYS A 2 -6.89 -14.46 6.92
C LYS A 2 -5.86 -13.39 6.55
N ASN A 3 -5.03 -12.93 7.50
CA ASN A 3 -4.00 -11.93 7.22
C ASN A 3 -2.97 -12.44 6.22
N ASP A 4 -2.56 -13.71 6.29
CA ASP A 4 -1.54 -14.29 5.39
C ASP A 4 -1.91 -14.14 3.90
N MET A 5 -3.20 -14.31 3.58
CA MET A 5 -3.71 -14.12 2.22
C MET A 5 -3.58 -12.66 1.76
N TYR A 6 -3.97 -11.69 2.59
CA TYR A 6 -3.88 -10.28 2.25
C TYR A 6 -2.43 -9.78 2.23
N ILE A 7 -1.58 -10.27 3.14
CA ILE A 7 -0.15 -10.01 3.14
C ILE A 7 0.47 -10.50 1.83
N LYS A 8 0.07 -11.67 1.33
CA LYS A 8 0.53 -12.17 0.02
C LYS A 8 0.16 -11.23 -1.12
N VAL A 9 -1.08 -10.73 -1.16
CA VAL A 9 -1.51 -9.76 -2.19
C VAL A 9 -0.72 -8.44 -2.10
N ILE A 10 -0.48 -7.96 -0.87
CA ILE A 10 0.31 -6.74 -0.65
C ILE A 10 1.77 -6.96 -1.05
N ASP A 11 2.35 -8.13 -0.75
CA ASP A 11 3.70 -8.50 -1.19
C ASP A 11 3.78 -8.60 -2.73
N GLU A 12 2.80 -9.24 -3.37
CA GLU A 12 2.69 -9.32 -4.84
C GLU A 12 2.54 -7.95 -5.49
N SER A 13 1.97 -6.97 -4.79
CA SER A 13 1.87 -5.59 -5.29
C SER A 13 3.24 -4.94 -5.55
N TRP A 14 4.31 -5.40 -4.86
CA TRP A 14 5.70 -4.97 -5.08
C TRP A 14 6.37 -5.61 -6.30
N GLY A 15 5.80 -6.70 -6.83
CA GLY A 15 6.30 -7.39 -8.03
C GLY A 15 6.01 -6.60 -9.31
N GLU A 16 6.67 -6.99 -10.42
CA GLU A 16 6.62 -6.28 -11.73
C GLU A 16 5.20 -6.07 -12.30
N ASN A 17 4.27 -6.97 -11.96
CA ASN A 17 2.88 -6.90 -12.40
C ASN A 17 1.93 -6.32 -11.34
N GLY A 18 2.43 -6.05 -10.13
CA GLY A 18 1.67 -5.42 -9.06
C GLY A 18 1.63 -3.91 -9.17
N PHE A 19 0.75 -3.27 -8.40
CA PHE A 19 0.59 -1.81 -8.39
C PHE A 19 1.90 -1.06 -8.19
N LEU A 20 2.68 -1.42 -7.17
CA LEU A 20 3.92 -0.73 -6.80
C LEU A 20 5.05 -1.04 -7.79
N GLY A 21 5.02 -2.20 -8.45
CA GLY A 21 5.89 -2.50 -9.59
C GLY A 21 5.59 -1.59 -10.78
N LYS A 22 4.33 -1.53 -11.22
CA LYS A 22 3.89 -0.63 -12.31
C LYS A 22 4.17 0.84 -12.00
N LEU A 23 3.94 1.24 -10.76
CA LEU A 23 4.21 2.60 -10.30
C LEU A 23 5.70 2.94 -10.35
N ARG A 24 6.60 1.97 -10.13
CA ARG A 24 8.06 2.14 -10.31
C ARG A 24 8.42 2.50 -11.75
N ASP A 25 7.65 2.00 -12.71
CA ASP A 25 7.82 2.24 -14.15
C ASP A 25 7.05 3.49 -14.62
N GLY A 26 6.51 4.29 -13.68
CA GLY A 26 5.73 5.49 -14.00
C GLY A 26 4.30 5.20 -14.49
N VAL A 27 3.78 3.98 -14.26
CA VAL A 27 2.44 3.58 -14.69
C VAL A 27 1.50 3.53 -13.49
N PHE A 28 0.48 4.38 -13.48
CA PHE A 28 -0.57 4.36 -12.49
C PHE A 28 -1.75 3.48 -12.96
N ASP A 29 -1.87 2.28 -12.40
CA ASP A 29 -3.01 1.39 -12.61
C ASP A 29 -3.99 1.47 -11.43
N ARG A 30 -5.16 2.08 -11.68
CA ARG A 30 -6.17 2.28 -10.65
C ARG A 30 -6.81 0.99 -10.16
N ASN A 31 -6.89 -0.05 -10.98
CA ASN A 31 -7.47 -1.33 -10.57
C ASN A 31 -6.52 -2.05 -9.60
N LEU A 32 -5.22 -2.06 -9.93
CA LEU A 32 -4.19 -2.63 -9.05
C LEU A 32 -4.07 -1.84 -7.74
N PHE A 33 -4.22 -0.51 -7.78
CA PHE A 33 -4.33 0.29 -6.57
C PHE A 33 -5.49 -0.17 -5.69
N ASN A 34 -6.70 -0.31 -6.26
CA ASN A 34 -7.89 -0.69 -5.50
C ASN A 34 -7.72 -2.08 -4.86
N GLU A 35 -7.06 -3.01 -5.54
CA GLU A 35 -6.73 -4.34 -5.01
C GLU A 35 -5.76 -4.27 -3.82
N LEU A 36 -4.69 -3.48 -3.95
CA LEU A 36 -3.75 -3.22 -2.87
C LEU A 36 -4.47 -2.60 -1.66
N TYR A 37 -5.21 -1.52 -1.89
CA TYR A 37 -5.89 -0.78 -0.83
C TYR A 37 -6.94 -1.65 -0.12
N ALA A 38 -7.74 -2.40 -0.87
CA ALA A 38 -8.71 -3.34 -0.30
C ALA A 38 -8.01 -4.40 0.56
N SER A 39 -6.84 -4.89 0.15
CA SER A 39 -6.08 -5.88 0.93
C SER A 39 -5.54 -5.29 2.24
N ILE A 40 -5.05 -4.04 2.22
CA ILE A 40 -4.62 -3.33 3.43
C ILE A 40 -5.81 -3.19 4.40
N LEU A 41 -6.97 -2.73 3.93
CA LEU A 41 -8.18 -2.58 4.77
C LEU A 41 -8.69 -3.89 5.39
N LYS A 42 -8.30 -5.04 4.85
CA LYS A 42 -8.69 -6.36 5.38
C LYS A 42 -7.70 -6.90 6.40
N LEU A 43 -6.52 -6.29 6.55
CA LEU A 43 -5.61 -6.62 7.63
C LEU A 43 -6.23 -6.17 8.95
N HIS A 44 -6.27 -7.11 9.90
CA HIS A 44 -6.78 -6.84 11.22
C HIS A 44 -5.88 -7.51 12.25
N TYR A 45 -5.38 -6.70 13.18
CA TYR A 45 -4.62 -7.14 14.34
C TYR A 45 -5.38 -6.70 15.59
N LYS A 46 -5.45 -7.58 16.58
CA LYS A 46 -6.07 -7.23 17.86
C LYS A 46 -5.16 -6.29 18.65
N GLU A 47 -5.74 -5.51 19.53
CA GLU A 47 -4.97 -4.72 20.48
C GLU A 47 -4.04 -5.63 21.29
N GLY A 48 -2.75 -5.25 21.38
CA GLY A 48 -1.71 -6.04 22.03
C GLY A 48 -1.20 -7.25 21.23
N GLU A 49 -1.72 -7.49 20.02
CA GLU A 49 -1.17 -8.53 19.13
C GLU A 49 0.18 -8.09 18.55
N ILE A 50 1.15 -9.01 18.56
CA ILE A 50 2.46 -8.75 17.97
C ILE A 50 2.32 -8.81 16.44
N ILE A 51 2.52 -7.68 15.79
CA ILE A 51 2.58 -7.60 14.34
C ILE A 51 3.94 -8.19 13.88
N PRO A 52 3.93 -9.19 12.97
CA PRO A 52 5.17 -9.75 12.47
C PRO A 52 6.04 -8.69 11.76
N ARG A 53 7.36 -8.71 12.02
CA ARG A 53 8.31 -7.74 11.45
C ARG A 53 8.27 -7.68 9.93
N ASN A 54 8.06 -8.80 9.25
CA ASN A 54 7.95 -8.84 7.79
C ASN A 54 6.72 -8.06 7.30
N VAL A 55 5.59 -8.11 8.01
CA VAL A 55 4.39 -7.34 7.67
C VAL A 55 4.66 -5.85 7.81
N ILE A 56 5.27 -5.45 8.93
CA ILE A 56 5.68 -4.05 9.11
C ILE A 56 6.55 -3.63 7.94
N GLY A 57 7.57 -4.44 7.59
CA GLY A 57 8.51 -4.22 6.50
C GLY A 57 7.87 -4.08 5.11
N ILE A 58 6.75 -4.74 4.86
CA ILE A 58 5.99 -4.65 3.60
C ILE A 58 5.14 -3.38 3.57
N LEU A 59 4.50 -3.01 4.69
CA LEU A 59 3.53 -1.92 4.75
C LEU A 59 4.21 -0.53 4.83
N TRP A 60 5.15 -0.36 5.75
CA TRP A 60 5.65 0.96 6.16
C TRP A 60 6.22 1.81 5.02
N PHE A 61 6.73 1.16 3.97
CA PHE A 61 7.39 1.85 2.87
C PHE A 61 6.42 2.28 1.76
N ILE A 62 5.18 1.77 1.74
CA ILE A 62 4.22 2.03 0.65
C ILE A 62 3.94 3.53 0.48
N PRO A 63 3.56 4.31 1.53
CA PRO A 63 3.24 5.72 1.35
C PRO A 63 4.46 6.55 0.90
N THR A 64 5.63 6.25 1.46
CA THR A 64 6.90 6.92 1.09
C THR A 64 7.28 6.62 -0.35
N PHE A 65 7.11 5.36 -0.79
CA PHE A 65 7.35 4.96 -2.16
C PHE A 65 6.42 5.70 -3.12
N MET A 66 5.11 5.71 -2.83
CA MET A 66 4.12 6.44 -3.65
C MET A 66 4.44 7.92 -3.77
N TYR A 67 4.76 8.58 -2.64
CA TYR A 67 5.15 9.99 -2.63
C TYR A 67 6.30 10.28 -3.60
N ARG A 68 7.34 9.42 -3.61
CA ARG A 68 8.48 9.57 -4.51
C ARG A 68 8.12 9.32 -5.97
N GLN A 69 7.21 8.38 -6.24
CA GLN A 69 6.83 8.03 -7.61
C GLN A 69 5.92 9.05 -8.28
N LYS A 70 5.25 9.90 -7.49
CA LYS A 70 4.39 10.97 -8.00
C LYS A 70 5.05 11.83 -9.09
N GLU A 71 6.33 12.14 -8.94
CA GLU A 71 7.04 13.00 -9.89
C GLU A 71 7.29 12.36 -11.26
N TYR A 72 7.17 11.04 -11.37
CA TYR A 72 7.35 10.30 -12.62
C TYR A 72 6.01 10.02 -13.33
N LEU A 73 4.88 10.43 -12.75
CA LEU A 73 3.56 10.31 -13.36
C LEU A 73 3.24 11.57 -14.18
N ASN A 74 3.26 11.45 -15.51
CA ASN A 74 3.00 12.57 -16.41
C ASN A 74 1.50 12.81 -16.66
N ASP A 75 0.70 11.75 -16.74
CA ASP A 75 -0.71 11.80 -17.15
C ASP A 75 -1.69 11.51 -15.99
N THR A 76 -1.24 11.69 -14.74
CA THR A 76 -2.05 11.45 -13.53
C THR A 76 -2.27 12.77 -12.78
N ASP A 77 -3.50 13.01 -12.33
CA ASP A 77 -3.79 14.10 -11.41
C ASP A 77 -3.03 13.89 -10.08
N LYS A 78 -2.05 14.76 -9.83
CA LYS A 78 -1.16 14.69 -8.67
C LYS A 78 -1.93 14.88 -7.35
N ASN A 79 -2.99 15.69 -7.32
CA ASN A 79 -3.77 15.90 -6.11
C ASN A 79 -4.60 14.65 -5.80
N ALA A 80 -5.29 14.10 -6.80
CA ALA A 80 -6.04 12.86 -6.63
C ALA A 80 -5.12 11.69 -6.24
N PHE A 81 -3.89 11.65 -6.77
CA PHE A 81 -2.88 10.66 -6.37
C PHE A 81 -2.45 10.83 -4.91
N ASP A 82 -2.22 12.07 -4.46
CA ASP A 82 -1.87 12.35 -3.06
C ASP A 82 -3.01 11.95 -2.11
N GLU A 83 -4.27 12.23 -2.44
CA GLU A 83 -5.45 11.77 -1.67
C GLU A 83 -5.48 10.24 -1.54
N MET A 84 -5.21 9.52 -2.64
CA MET A 84 -5.16 8.05 -2.64
C MET A 84 -3.98 7.50 -1.82
N ARG A 85 -2.83 8.17 -1.84
CA ARG A 85 -1.69 7.86 -0.98
C ARG A 85 -2.03 8.05 0.50
N GLU A 86 -2.69 9.15 0.84
CA GLU A 86 -3.12 9.47 2.21
C GLU A 86 -4.08 8.41 2.75
N HIS A 87 -5.02 7.92 1.95
CA HIS A 87 -5.88 6.80 2.35
C HIS A 87 -5.11 5.52 2.70
N ILE A 88 -4.04 5.20 1.96
CA ILE A 88 -3.16 4.08 2.30
C ILE A 88 -2.41 4.36 3.61
N GLU A 89 -1.92 5.59 3.78
CA GLU A 89 -1.20 6.01 4.99
C GLU A 89 -2.10 5.88 6.22
N ASP A 90 -3.32 6.39 6.17
CA ASP A 90 -4.33 6.29 7.23
C ASP A 90 -4.66 4.83 7.57
N ALA A 91 -4.83 3.98 6.55
CA ALA A 91 -5.12 2.56 6.76
C ALA A 91 -3.96 1.84 7.44
N ILE A 92 -2.72 2.15 7.05
CA ILE A 92 -1.50 1.59 7.67
C ILE A 92 -1.33 2.12 9.09
N ALA A 93 -1.56 3.41 9.32
CA ALA A 93 -1.53 4.05 10.63
C ALA A 93 -2.50 3.36 11.60
N GLY A 94 -3.72 3.07 11.15
CA GLY A 94 -4.71 2.29 11.91
C GLY A 94 -4.30 0.85 12.23
N ILE A 95 -3.51 0.21 11.37
CA ILE A 95 -2.96 -1.14 11.61
C ILE A 95 -1.80 -1.10 12.61
N LEU A 96 -0.90 -0.13 12.46
CA LEU A 96 0.34 -0.03 13.23
C LEU A 96 0.19 0.74 14.55
N GLY A 97 -0.96 1.40 14.76
CA GLY A 97 -1.30 2.07 16.01
C GLY A 97 -0.59 3.41 16.21
N TYR A 98 -0.31 4.15 15.14
CA TYR A 98 0.23 5.51 15.20
C TYR A 98 -0.69 6.49 14.47
N PRO A 99 -0.67 7.79 14.81
CA PRO A 99 -1.49 8.82 14.16
C PRO A 99 -1.00 9.21 12.77
#